data_AF-A0A1I5MXJ4-F1
#
_entry.id   AF-A0A1I5MXJ4-F1
#
_cell.length_a   1.000
_cell.length_b   1.000
_cell.length_c   1.000
_cell.angle_alpha   90.00
_cell.angle_beta   90.00
_cell.angle_gamma   90.00
#
_symmetry.space_group_name_H-M   'P 1'
#
loop_
_entity.id
_entity.type
_entity.pdbx_description
1 polymer ?
#
loop_
_entity_poly.entity_id
_entity_poly.type
_entity_poly.pdbx_seq_one_letter_code
_entity_poly.pdbx_strand_id
1 'polypeptide(L)'
;MTSTLRPAAAADRPVTGADAPRRRGPDTPPDWFLTLVSVLVVLLVVTQRIGVPVGDEPVSIALVLAYAFAGVSLAGRLLTVSRVRAGLYTVAVSAVLLTTATVSWLGWGADFSMSSLWLLIVIYLPWVLRVRDPYGAAVVARAGRTFIWTMLVLAVVGVVQLASQFAGVWSWEDHLGELVPGDYLVPGYNFTNELTYGNPIRKATGVVLLEPSFLSQFCALAILIGIMLRVRAWKLLVLAAGMGAAVSGTGLVMLGVGGVLLLLRAPHRLRIGYVAVAAVVPVVILQSPVGEYFLARDDELTNENTSGYSRFVAPFDEVWNGLLEEPIRFLVGNGPGSVTRVLLSLDNGGVDVNYSVLPKLALEYGILAGGLFLVFLVLAVVDRAPWRVVPATMVFMALLLSGALLQPQTAYIVWLLSGIGASDRPADLPWARRGRVRTG
;
A
#
# COMPACT_ATOMS: atom_id res chain seq x y z
N MET A 1 -75.28 10.85 15.60
CA MET A 1 -75.15 9.38 15.48
C MET A 1 -73.96 9.08 14.59
N THR A 2 -72.77 8.98 15.18
CA THR A 2 -71.56 8.50 14.49
C THR A 2 -70.68 7.84 15.54
N SER A 3 -70.61 6.53 15.43
CA SER A 3 -70.01 5.57 16.37
C SER A 3 -68.49 5.68 16.36
N THR A 4 -67.90 5.95 17.52
CA THR A 4 -66.45 5.92 17.77
C THR A 4 -66.08 4.58 18.39
N LEU A 5 -65.63 3.63 17.55
CA LEU A 5 -65.04 2.37 17.99
C LEU A 5 -63.60 2.61 18.49
N ARG A 6 -63.40 2.48 19.81
CA ARG A 6 -62.07 2.37 20.44
C ARG A 6 -61.46 0.99 20.12
N PRO A 7 -60.21 0.90 19.63
CA PRO A 7 -59.51 -0.38 19.54
C PRO A 7 -59.06 -0.86 20.93
N ALA A 8 -59.18 -2.18 21.11
CA ALA A 8 -58.89 -2.91 22.34
C ALA A 8 -57.42 -2.80 22.77
N ALA A 9 -57.22 -2.66 24.08
CA ALA A 9 -55.92 -2.65 24.73
C ALA A 9 -55.18 -3.97 24.45
N ALA A 10 -54.02 -3.88 23.80
CA ALA A 10 -53.11 -4.99 23.60
C ALA A 10 -52.51 -5.39 24.96
N ALA A 11 -52.73 -6.65 25.33
CA ALA A 11 -52.21 -7.25 26.56
C ALA A 11 -50.67 -7.23 26.59
N ASP A 12 -50.11 -6.70 27.68
CA ASP A 12 -48.69 -6.77 28.02
C ASP A 12 -48.24 -8.24 28.04
N ARG A 13 -47.36 -8.61 27.10
CA ARG A 13 -46.64 -9.88 27.18
C ARG A 13 -45.55 -9.76 28.24
N PRO A 14 -45.45 -10.68 29.21
CA PRO A 14 -44.36 -10.68 30.17
C PRO A 14 -43.04 -10.87 29.44
N VAL A 15 -42.17 -9.87 29.55
CA VAL A 15 -40.79 -9.91 29.07
C VAL A 15 -40.07 -10.97 29.90
N THR A 16 -39.98 -12.19 29.37
CA THR A 16 -39.23 -13.28 29.99
C THR A 16 -37.74 -12.93 29.98
N GLY A 17 -37.13 -12.94 31.17
CA GLY A 17 -35.80 -12.42 31.46
C GLY A 17 -34.62 -13.22 30.90
N ALA A 18 -34.56 -13.42 29.58
CA ALA A 18 -33.40 -14.00 28.89
C ALA A 18 -32.47 -12.95 28.25
N ASP A 19 -32.91 -11.69 28.13
CA ASP A 19 -32.10 -10.58 27.62
C ASP A 19 -31.42 -9.80 28.76
N ALA A 20 -30.72 -10.50 29.65
CA ALA A 20 -29.73 -9.83 30.48
C ALA A 20 -28.72 -9.16 29.51
N PRO A 21 -28.53 -7.83 29.57
CA PRO A 21 -27.64 -7.14 28.65
C PRO A 21 -26.26 -7.76 28.78
N ARG A 22 -25.84 -8.53 27.77
CA ARG A 22 -24.48 -9.07 27.66
C ARG A 22 -23.55 -7.91 27.96
N ARG A 23 -22.87 -7.95 29.11
CA ARG A 23 -21.88 -6.94 29.52
C ARG A 23 -20.98 -6.73 28.32
N ARG A 24 -21.16 -5.60 27.62
CA ARG A 24 -20.30 -5.24 26.49
C ARG A 24 -18.91 -5.11 27.10
N GLY A 25 -18.00 -5.98 26.66
CA GLY A 25 -16.59 -5.76 26.95
C GLY A 25 -16.18 -4.37 26.48
N PRO A 26 -15.02 -3.86 26.95
CA PRO A 26 -14.55 -2.55 26.54
C PRO A 26 -14.56 -2.43 25.01
N ASP A 27 -15.22 -1.39 24.50
CA ASP A 27 -15.34 -1.08 23.06
C ASP A 27 -13.98 -0.70 22.43
N THR A 28 -12.93 -0.61 23.24
CA THR A 28 -11.57 -0.23 22.85
C THR A 28 -10.61 -1.42 22.96
N PRO A 29 -9.69 -1.59 21.97
CA PRO A 29 -8.63 -2.58 22.09
C PRO A 29 -7.70 -2.25 23.27
N PRO A 30 -6.98 -3.25 23.82
CA PRO A 30 -5.97 -3.01 24.84
C PRO A 30 -4.88 -2.02 24.37
N ASP A 31 -4.44 -1.13 25.25
CA ASP A 31 -3.44 -0.10 24.91
C ASP A 31 -2.11 -0.68 24.42
N TRP A 32 -1.67 -1.81 25.00
CA TRP A 32 -0.45 -2.49 24.58
C TRP A 32 -0.51 -2.92 23.11
N PHE A 33 -1.70 -3.31 22.63
CA PHE A 33 -1.88 -3.71 21.24
C PHE A 33 -1.84 -2.51 20.30
N LEU A 34 -2.45 -1.39 20.69
CA LEU A 34 -2.35 -0.13 19.93
C LEU A 34 -0.92 0.39 19.86
N THR A 35 -0.15 0.22 20.94
CA THR A 35 1.29 0.51 20.96
C THR A 35 2.05 -0.43 20.02
N LEU A 36 1.77 -1.73 20.07
CA LEU A 36 2.39 -2.71 19.18
C LEU A 36 2.13 -2.41 17.69
N VAL A 37 0.90 -2.02 17.34
CA VAL A 37 0.54 -1.56 15.99
C VAL A 37 1.35 -0.31 15.60
N SER A 38 1.46 0.67 16.50
CA SER A 38 2.27 1.86 16.24
C SER A 38 3.75 1.54 16.02
N VAL A 39 4.33 0.67 16.84
CA VAL A 39 5.72 0.23 16.71
C VAL A 39 5.92 -0.45 15.36
N LEU A 40 5.05 -1.37 14.98
CA LEU A 40 5.16 -2.04 13.67
C LEU A 40 5.08 -1.04 12.51
N VAL A 41 4.13 -0.09 12.54
CA VAL A 41 4.03 0.93 11.48
C VAL A 41 5.31 1.78 11.37
N VAL A 42 5.91 2.17 12.50
CA VAL A 42 7.18 2.91 12.49
C VAL A 42 8.27 2.04 11.88
N LEU A 43 8.45 0.82 12.38
CA LEU A 43 9.50 -0.09 11.92
C LEU A 43 9.38 -0.40 10.43
N LEU A 44 8.19 -0.73 9.92
CA LEU A 44 7.95 -0.98 8.49
C LEU A 44 8.34 0.19 7.57
N VAL A 45 8.35 1.42 8.09
CA VAL A 45 8.75 2.61 7.33
C VAL A 45 10.24 2.91 7.50
N VAL A 46 10.78 2.83 8.72
CA VAL A 46 12.18 3.23 9.00
C VAL A 46 13.21 2.15 8.70
N THR A 47 12.80 0.88 8.61
CA THR A 47 13.71 -0.25 8.33
C THR A 47 13.57 -0.76 6.90
N GLN A 48 13.07 0.05 5.95
CA GLN A 48 12.85 -0.41 4.57
C GLN A 48 14.13 -0.87 3.86
N ARG A 49 15.27 -0.26 4.21
CA ARG A 49 16.58 -0.59 3.66
C ARG A 49 17.20 -1.85 4.27
N ILE A 50 16.67 -2.34 5.39
CA ILE A 50 17.29 -3.43 6.15
C ILE A 50 16.71 -4.78 5.71
N GLY A 51 17.61 -5.64 5.25
CA GLY A 51 17.36 -7.04 4.93
C GLY A 51 17.91 -7.97 6.00
N VAL A 52 17.42 -9.20 5.98
CA VAL A 52 17.96 -10.35 6.72
C VAL A 52 18.53 -11.30 5.67
N PRO A 53 19.81 -11.70 5.79
CA PRO A 53 20.41 -12.62 4.82
C PRO A 53 19.72 -13.99 4.91
N VAL A 54 19.05 -14.41 3.83
CA VAL A 54 18.36 -15.71 3.73
C VAL A 54 18.71 -16.34 2.39
N GLY A 55 19.68 -17.25 2.38
CA GLY A 55 20.25 -17.77 1.13
C GLY A 55 21.13 -16.72 0.47
N ASP A 56 21.01 -16.58 -0.85
CA ASP A 56 21.85 -15.68 -1.66
C ASP A 56 21.32 -14.25 -1.74
N GLU A 57 20.06 -14.00 -1.35
CA GLU A 57 19.44 -12.69 -1.39
C GLU A 57 18.92 -12.23 -0.02
N PRO A 58 19.11 -10.96 0.36
CA PRO A 58 18.55 -10.40 1.59
C PRO A 58 17.02 -10.27 1.48
N VAL A 59 16.30 -10.81 2.47
CA VAL A 59 14.85 -10.64 2.57
C VAL A 59 14.54 -9.49 3.52
N SER A 60 13.66 -8.57 3.11
CA SER A 60 13.29 -7.40 3.92
C SER A 60 12.87 -7.78 5.35
N ILE A 61 13.44 -7.09 6.35
CA ILE A 61 13.15 -7.31 7.78
C ILE A 61 11.66 -7.11 8.12
N ALA A 62 10.94 -6.38 7.26
CA ALA A 62 9.49 -6.21 7.35
C ALA A 62 8.74 -7.56 7.42
N LEU A 63 9.25 -8.60 6.75
CA LEU A 63 8.73 -9.97 6.82
C LEU A 63 8.76 -10.48 8.26
N VAL A 64 9.92 -10.48 8.90
CA VAL A 64 10.11 -10.95 10.27
C VAL A 64 9.25 -10.15 11.24
N LEU A 65 9.22 -8.83 11.10
CA LEU A 65 8.45 -7.94 11.96
C LEU A 65 6.94 -8.18 11.86
N ALA A 66 6.41 -8.36 10.65
CA ALA A 66 4.98 -8.62 10.44
C ALA A 66 4.56 -9.97 11.02
N TYR A 67 5.39 -11.01 10.89
CA TYR A 67 5.12 -12.33 11.48
C TYR A 67 5.24 -12.33 13.00
N ALA A 68 6.23 -11.62 13.57
CA ALA A 68 6.32 -11.43 15.02
C ALA A 68 5.07 -10.72 15.57
N PHE A 69 4.63 -9.65 14.89
CA PHE A 69 3.38 -8.96 15.21
C PHE A 69 2.16 -9.89 15.14
N ALA A 70 2.03 -10.65 14.04
CA ALA A 70 0.91 -11.57 13.85
C ALA A 70 0.90 -12.64 14.94
N GLY A 71 2.05 -13.24 15.27
CA GLY A 71 2.21 -14.26 16.32
C GLY A 71 1.80 -13.74 17.69
N VAL A 72 2.34 -12.60 18.12
CA VAL A 72 1.99 -11.97 19.41
C VAL A 72 0.49 -11.63 19.46
N SER A 73 -0.06 -11.10 18.38
CA SER A 73 -1.46 -10.68 18.33
C SER A 73 -2.45 -11.86 18.26
N LEU A 74 -2.04 -12.98 17.65
CA LEU A 74 -2.78 -14.25 17.67
C LEU A 74 -2.73 -14.90 19.06
N ALA A 75 -1.57 -14.92 19.72
CA ALA A 75 -1.43 -15.39 21.10
C ALA A 75 -2.31 -14.58 22.07
N GLY A 76 -2.39 -13.26 21.85
CA GLY A 76 -3.30 -12.35 22.56
C GLY A 76 -4.78 -12.46 22.17
N ARG A 77 -5.15 -13.32 21.20
CA ARG A 77 -6.52 -13.50 20.65
C ARG A 77 -7.13 -12.20 20.08
N LEU A 78 -6.28 -11.29 19.60
CA LEU A 78 -6.68 -10.00 19.02
C LEU A 78 -6.85 -10.07 17.51
N LEU A 79 -6.17 -11.01 16.85
CA LEU A 79 -6.39 -11.36 15.46
C LEU A 79 -7.27 -12.61 15.33
N THR A 80 -8.05 -12.66 14.26
CA THR A 80 -8.84 -13.81 13.83
C THR A 80 -8.66 -14.02 12.33
N VAL A 81 -8.78 -15.27 11.89
CA VAL A 81 -8.77 -15.62 10.46
C VAL A 81 -10.13 -15.25 9.85
N SER A 82 -10.12 -14.53 8.73
CA SER A 82 -11.31 -14.33 7.91
C SER A 82 -11.51 -15.54 6.99
N ARG A 83 -12.62 -16.25 7.15
CA ARG A 83 -12.92 -17.45 6.35
C ARG A 83 -12.95 -17.17 4.85
N VAL A 84 -13.53 -16.03 4.45
CA VAL A 84 -13.61 -15.63 3.04
C VAL A 84 -12.22 -15.38 2.47
N ARG A 85 -11.38 -14.62 3.17
CA ARG A 85 -10.01 -14.33 2.71
C ARG A 85 -9.13 -15.57 2.71
N ALA A 86 -9.25 -16.42 3.72
CA ALA A 86 -8.53 -17.69 3.77
C ALA A 86 -8.94 -18.62 2.61
N GLY A 87 -10.23 -18.69 2.28
CA GLY A 87 -10.72 -19.44 1.12
C GLY A 87 -10.17 -18.90 -0.20
N LEU A 88 -10.25 -17.58 -0.41
CA LEU A 88 -9.71 -16.91 -1.61
C LEU A 88 -8.19 -17.09 -1.72
N TYR A 89 -7.46 -16.92 -0.61
CA TYR A 89 -6.03 -17.15 -0.55
C TYR A 89 -5.66 -18.59 -0.90
N THR A 90 -6.40 -19.57 -0.33
CA THR A 90 -6.16 -21.00 -0.61
C THR A 90 -6.36 -21.29 -2.09
N VAL A 91 -7.46 -20.84 -2.69
CA VAL A 91 -7.72 -20.99 -4.14
C VAL A 91 -6.62 -20.34 -4.97
N ALA A 92 -6.26 -19.09 -4.67
CA ALA A 92 -5.24 -18.36 -5.40
C ALA A 92 -3.85 -19.02 -5.32
N VAL A 93 -3.41 -19.41 -4.12
CA VAL A 93 -2.13 -20.10 -3.91
C VAL A 93 -2.15 -21.47 -4.58
N SER A 94 -3.26 -22.20 -4.53
CA SER A 94 -3.36 -23.51 -5.18
C SER A 94 -3.26 -23.37 -6.70
N ALA A 95 -3.87 -22.33 -7.28
CA ALA A 95 -3.74 -22.03 -8.70
C ALA A 95 -2.29 -21.67 -9.07
N VAL A 96 -1.62 -20.83 -8.28
CA VAL A 96 -0.21 -20.46 -8.49
C VAL A 96 0.73 -21.68 -8.38
N LEU A 97 0.49 -22.57 -7.42
CA LEU A 97 1.26 -23.80 -7.28
C LEU A 97 1.03 -24.75 -8.46
N LEU A 98 -0.22 -24.88 -8.91
CA LEU A 98 -0.58 -25.72 -10.05
C LEU A 98 0.04 -25.19 -11.35
N THR A 99 -0.02 -23.89 -11.60
CA THR A 99 0.63 -23.30 -12.78
C THR A 99 2.13 -23.48 -12.73
N THR A 100 2.76 -23.22 -11.58
CA THR A 100 4.21 -23.45 -11.41
C THR A 100 4.59 -24.91 -11.66
N ALA A 101 3.83 -25.87 -11.11
CA ALA A 101 4.06 -27.30 -11.37
C ALA A 101 3.87 -27.65 -12.85
N THR A 102 2.91 -27.03 -13.53
CA THR A 102 2.65 -27.24 -14.96
C THR A 102 3.79 -26.70 -15.81
N VAL A 103 4.27 -25.48 -15.54
CA VAL A 103 5.44 -24.90 -16.19
C VAL A 103 6.68 -25.76 -16.01
N SER A 104 6.90 -26.26 -14.78
CA SER A 104 8.00 -27.17 -14.47
C SER A 104 7.87 -28.51 -15.21
N TRP A 105 6.66 -29.07 -15.31
CA TRP A 105 6.43 -30.35 -15.98
C TRP A 105 6.59 -30.26 -17.50
N LEU A 106 6.14 -29.15 -18.10
CA LEU A 106 6.24 -28.89 -19.54
C LEU A 106 7.64 -28.43 -19.97
N GLY A 107 8.53 -28.12 -19.03
CA GLY A 107 9.85 -27.57 -19.33
C GLY A 107 9.81 -26.17 -19.94
N TRP A 108 8.72 -25.41 -19.73
CA TRP A 108 8.55 -24.05 -20.28
C TRP A 108 9.24 -22.96 -19.46
N GLY A 109 9.72 -23.30 -18.26
CA GLY A 109 10.46 -22.38 -17.41
C GLY A 109 11.95 -22.67 -17.49
N ALA A 110 12.73 -21.69 -17.96
CA ALA A 110 14.13 -21.60 -17.57
C ALA A 110 14.16 -21.32 -16.05
N ASP A 111 14.69 -22.26 -15.27
CA ASP A 111 14.96 -22.18 -13.83
C ASP A 111 14.01 -21.25 -13.05
N PHE A 112 12.79 -21.68 -12.75
CA PHE A 112 11.90 -20.86 -11.91
C PHE A 112 12.46 -20.71 -10.49
N SER A 113 12.19 -19.59 -9.84
CA SER A 113 12.70 -19.28 -8.50
C SER A 113 11.76 -19.77 -7.40
N MET A 114 12.13 -20.86 -6.73
CA MET A 114 11.40 -21.35 -5.55
C MET A 114 11.36 -20.31 -4.41
N SER A 115 12.40 -19.49 -4.25
CA SER A 115 12.42 -18.43 -3.24
C SER A 115 11.36 -17.37 -3.53
N SER A 116 11.20 -16.94 -4.79
CA SER A 116 10.17 -15.98 -5.20
C SER A 116 8.76 -16.52 -4.96
N LEU A 117 8.52 -17.80 -5.23
CA LEU A 117 7.25 -18.47 -4.97
C LEU A 117 6.92 -18.48 -3.48
N TRP A 118 7.85 -18.94 -2.65
CA TRP A 118 7.67 -18.95 -1.20
C TRP A 118 7.50 -17.56 -0.65
N LEU A 119 8.25 -16.59 -1.14
CA LEU A 119 8.15 -15.20 -0.73
C LEU A 119 6.76 -14.64 -1.05
N LEU A 120 6.19 -14.91 -2.23
CA LEU A 120 4.81 -14.53 -2.57
C LEU A 120 3.82 -15.10 -1.55
N ILE A 121 3.88 -16.42 -1.31
CA ILE A 121 2.97 -17.12 -0.39
C ILE A 121 3.09 -16.50 1.02
N VAL A 122 4.31 -16.36 1.53
CA VAL A 122 4.60 -15.89 2.88
C VAL A 122 4.26 -14.40 3.06
N ILE A 123 4.52 -13.54 2.07
CA ILE A 123 4.18 -12.11 2.16
C ILE A 123 2.68 -11.93 2.39
N TYR A 124 1.86 -12.67 1.64
CA TYR A 124 0.42 -12.44 1.61
C TYR A 124 -0.38 -13.30 2.58
N LEU A 125 0.21 -14.32 3.21
CA LEU A 125 -0.47 -15.13 4.22
C LEU A 125 -1.09 -14.28 5.36
N PRO A 126 -0.42 -13.27 5.96
CA PRO A 126 -1.03 -12.43 6.99
C PRO A 126 -2.29 -11.68 6.55
N TRP A 127 -2.54 -11.52 5.24
CA TRP A 127 -3.71 -10.81 4.74
C TRP A 127 -5.03 -11.56 4.98
N VAL A 128 -4.97 -12.86 5.30
CA VAL A 128 -6.14 -13.63 5.77
C VAL A 128 -6.55 -13.24 7.19
N LEU A 129 -5.66 -12.61 7.94
CA LEU A 129 -5.89 -12.15 9.30
C LEU A 129 -6.56 -10.78 9.33
N ARG A 130 -7.41 -10.60 10.32
CA ARG A 130 -8.02 -9.32 10.67
C ARG A 130 -8.12 -9.19 12.18
N VAL A 131 -8.25 -7.96 12.64
CA VAL A 131 -8.53 -7.63 14.04
C VAL A 131 -9.93 -8.12 14.41
N ARG A 132 -10.06 -8.69 15.60
CA ARG A 132 -11.35 -9.10 16.17
C ARG A 132 -12.26 -7.90 16.39
N ASP A 133 -13.53 -8.03 16.00
CA ASP A 133 -14.53 -7.01 16.29
C ASP A 133 -14.69 -6.79 17.81
N PRO A 134 -14.92 -5.54 18.25
CA PRO A 134 -15.20 -4.33 17.45
C PRO A 134 -13.96 -3.47 17.11
N TYR A 135 -12.73 -3.98 17.27
CA TYR A 135 -11.54 -3.14 17.35
C TYR A 135 -10.99 -2.63 16.00
N GLY A 136 -11.40 -3.20 14.87
CA GLY A 136 -10.77 -2.98 13.56
C GLY A 136 -10.63 -1.51 13.15
N ALA A 137 -11.70 -0.71 13.29
CA ALA A 137 -11.67 0.71 12.95
C ALA A 137 -10.74 1.53 13.85
N ALA A 138 -10.65 1.19 15.15
CA ALA A 138 -9.76 1.86 16.09
C ALA A 138 -8.28 1.54 15.80
N VAL A 139 -7.98 0.30 15.43
CA VAL A 139 -6.63 -0.14 15.05
C VAL A 139 -6.16 0.57 13.79
N VAL A 140 -6.97 0.59 12.72
CA VAL A 140 -6.60 1.31 11.50
C VAL A 140 -6.52 2.83 11.73
N ALA A 141 -7.38 3.38 12.60
CA ALA A 141 -7.25 4.76 13.06
C ALA A 141 -5.92 5.06 13.76
N ARG A 142 -5.47 4.15 14.62
CA ARG A 142 -4.17 4.26 15.29
C ARG A 142 -3.01 4.13 14.30
N ALA A 143 -3.03 3.09 13.46
CA ALA A 143 -2.02 2.85 12.43
C ALA A 143 -1.88 4.07 11.50
N GLY A 144 -2.99 4.62 11.01
CA GLY A 144 -3.01 5.80 10.15
C GLY A 144 -2.45 7.06 10.82
N ARG A 145 -2.76 7.29 12.12
CA ARG A 145 -2.18 8.42 12.87
C ARG A 145 -0.67 8.25 13.06
N THR A 146 -0.22 7.04 13.37
CA THR A 146 1.21 6.75 13.52
C THR A 146 1.92 6.93 12.19
N PHE A 147 1.37 6.39 11.11
CA PHE A 147 1.91 6.55 9.75
C PHE A 147 2.06 8.02 9.36
N ILE A 148 1.03 8.85 9.59
CA ILE A 148 1.12 10.31 9.34
C ILE A 148 2.25 10.95 10.12
N TRP A 149 2.41 10.61 11.40
CA TRP A 149 3.47 11.21 12.22
C TRP A 149 4.86 10.76 11.76
N THR A 150 5.05 9.48 11.45
CA THR A 150 6.30 8.97 10.88
C THR A 150 6.61 9.69 9.58
N MET A 151 5.63 9.79 8.67
CA MET A 151 5.82 10.47 7.39
C MET A 151 6.01 11.98 7.53
N LEU A 152 5.47 12.64 8.56
CA LEU A 152 5.76 14.05 8.83
C LEU A 152 7.24 14.26 9.18
N VAL A 153 7.81 13.38 10.01
CA VAL A 153 9.23 13.42 10.35
C VAL A 153 10.07 13.21 9.09
N LEU A 154 9.78 12.16 8.32
CA LEU A 154 10.53 11.88 7.09
C LEU A 154 10.35 12.95 6.01
N ALA A 155 9.18 13.59 5.93
CA ALA A 155 8.94 14.72 5.02
C ALA A 155 9.81 15.93 5.41
N VAL A 156 9.89 16.26 6.70
CA VAL A 156 10.80 17.33 7.17
C VAL A 156 12.25 16.97 6.86
N VAL A 157 12.68 15.74 7.15
CA VAL A 157 14.03 15.27 6.82
C VAL A 157 14.29 15.39 5.32
N GLY A 158 13.37 14.94 4.47
CA GLY A 158 13.51 15.02 3.01
C GLY A 158 13.57 16.46 2.49
N VAL A 159 12.78 17.37 3.05
CA VAL A 159 12.84 18.81 2.71
C VAL A 159 14.20 19.39 3.11
N VAL A 160 14.67 19.11 4.32
CA VAL A 160 16.00 19.57 4.78
C VAL A 160 17.12 18.97 3.92
N GLN A 161 17.01 17.68 3.59
CA GLN A 161 17.94 16.95 2.71
C GLN A 161 18.09 17.64 1.35
N LEU A 162 16.98 17.99 0.70
CA LEU A 162 17.04 18.65 -0.61
C LEU A 162 17.45 20.12 -0.50
N ALA A 163 16.88 20.87 0.45
CA ALA A 163 17.15 22.29 0.61
C ALA A 163 18.61 22.59 0.97
N SER A 164 19.23 21.76 1.82
CA SER A 164 20.65 21.92 2.19
C SER A 164 21.60 21.64 1.02
N GLN A 165 21.26 20.68 0.14
CA GLN A 165 22.00 20.45 -1.11
C GLN A 165 21.91 21.64 -2.06
N PHE A 166 20.71 22.21 -2.25
CA PHE A 166 20.55 23.43 -3.06
C PHE A 166 21.26 24.65 -2.47
N ALA A 167 21.32 24.74 -1.14
CA ALA A 167 22.03 25.81 -0.47
C ALA A 167 23.56 25.64 -0.49
N GLY A 168 24.08 24.50 -0.98
CA GLY A 168 25.52 24.18 -0.99
C GLY A 168 26.10 23.95 0.41
N VAL A 169 25.26 23.75 1.43
CA VAL A 169 25.69 23.55 2.82
C VAL A 169 26.01 22.09 3.10
N TRP A 170 25.45 21.17 2.32
CA TRP A 170 25.59 19.74 2.53
C TRP A 170 25.50 18.96 1.22
N SER A 171 26.25 17.87 1.11
CA SER A 171 26.20 16.91 0.00
C SER A 171 25.66 15.57 0.51
N TRP A 172 24.86 14.88 -0.31
CA TRP A 172 24.35 13.56 0.05
C TRP A 172 25.46 12.52 0.11
N GLU A 173 25.56 11.83 1.25
CA GLU A 173 26.42 10.66 1.47
C GLU A 173 25.57 9.55 2.10
N ASP A 174 25.76 8.31 1.65
CA ASP A 174 24.97 7.16 2.12
C ASP A 174 25.59 6.49 3.35
N HIS A 175 25.65 7.24 4.45
CA HIS A 175 26.23 6.74 5.70
C HIS A 175 25.56 5.46 6.24
N LEU A 176 24.28 5.24 5.92
CA LEU A 176 23.62 3.99 6.31
C LEU A 176 24.17 2.80 5.50
N GLY A 177 24.41 3.01 4.21
CA GLY A 177 25.06 2.01 3.35
C GLY A 177 26.50 1.72 3.75
N GLU A 178 27.21 2.71 4.30
CA GLU A 178 28.56 2.54 4.84
C GLU A 178 28.58 1.81 6.19
N LEU A 179 27.58 2.05 7.04
CA LEU A 179 27.50 1.48 8.39
C LEU A 179 26.97 0.04 8.40
N VAL A 180 26.02 -0.28 7.51
CA VAL A 180 25.35 -1.58 7.46
C VAL A 180 26.03 -2.46 6.42
N PRO A 181 26.48 -3.69 6.76
CA PRO A 181 27.09 -4.56 5.77
C PRO A 181 26.13 -4.85 4.60
N GLY A 182 26.66 -4.96 3.39
CA GLY A 182 25.87 -5.09 2.16
C GLY A 182 24.84 -6.23 2.19
N ASP A 183 25.16 -7.36 2.82
CA ASP A 183 24.26 -8.52 2.95
C ASP A 183 23.02 -8.25 3.83
N TYR A 184 23.03 -7.16 4.60
CA TYR A 184 21.90 -6.69 5.40
C TYR A 184 21.17 -5.52 4.75
N LEU A 185 21.50 -5.16 3.51
CA LEU A 185 20.80 -4.13 2.75
C LEU A 185 19.91 -4.78 1.69
N VAL A 186 18.69 -4.27 1.52
CA VAL A 186 17.80 -4.74 0.45
C VAL A 186 18.36 -4.30 -0.91
N PRO A 187 18.67 -5.24 -1.84
CA PRO A 187 19.27 -4.91 -3.12
C PRO A 187 18.24 -4.38 -4.13
N GLY A 188 18.72 -3.89 -5.27
CA GLY A 188 17.85 -3.54 -6.43
C GLY A 188 17.12 -2.21 -6.32
N TYR A 189 17.53 -1.33 -5.41
CA TYR A 189 16.97 0.03 -5.28
C TYR A 189 18.05 1.10 -5.41
N ASN A 190 17.68 2.23 -6.00
CA ASN A 190 18.58 3.36 -6.16
C ASN A 190 18.35 4.43 -5.07
N PHE A 191 19.16 4.36 -4.02
CA PHE A 191 19.15 5.31 -2.89
C PHE A 191 19.80 6.66 -3.24
N THR A 192 20.65 6.69 -4.26
CA THR A 192 21.48 7.83 -4.67
C THR A 192 20.96 8.48 -5.96
N ASN A 193 19.64 8.48 -6.15
CA ASN A 193 19.01 9.00 -7.36
C ASN A 193 19.35 10.49 -7.57
N GLU A 194 19.99 10.80 -8.69
CA GLU A 194 20.32 12.17 -9.10
C GLU A 194 19.06 12.92 -9.52
N LEU A 195 19.08 14.24 -9.39
CA LEU A 195 18.01 15.10 -9.89
C LEU A 195 17.87 14.96 -11.41
N THR A 196 19.02 14.97 -12.10
CA THR A 196 19.23 14.73 -13.53
C THR A 196 20.53 13.97 -13.69
N TYR A 197 20.69 13.23 -14.77
CA TYR A 197 21.94 12.53 -15.07
C TYR A 197 23.15 13.50 -15.01
N GLY A 198 24.14 13.15 -14.19
CA GLY A 198 25.34 13.95 -13.95
C GLY A 198 25.16 15.08 -12.93
N ASN A 199 24.00 15.23 -12.30
CA ASN A 199 23.74 16.29 -11.32
C ASN A 199 24.24 15.87 -9.93
N PRO A 200 25.05 16.70 -9.23
CA PRO A 200 25.53 16.37 -7.89
C PRO A 200 24.42 16.32 -6.83
N ILE A 201 23.28 16.97 -7.09
CA ILE A 201 22.13 17.00 -6.18
C ILE A 201 21.34 15.70 -6.29
N ARG A 202 21.14 15.05 -5.16
CA ARG A 202 20.36 13.81 -5.03
C ARG A 202 18.95 14.11 -4.56
N LYS A 203 17.98 13.39 -5.13
CA LYS A 203 16.56 13.45 -4.76
C LYS A 203 16.35 12.97 -3.32
N ALA A 204 15.36 13.53 -2.63
CA ALA A 204 15.12 13.17 -1.24
C ALA A 204 14.51 11.76 -1.10
N THR A 205 15.10 10.95 -0.21
CA THR A 205 14.56 9.65 0.23
C THR A 205 14.13 9.70 1.70
N GLY A 206 14.42 10.79 2.42
CA GLY A 206 14.22 10.84 3.87
C GLY A 206 15.20 9.94 4.61
N VAL A 207 16.36 9.65 4.02
CA VAL A 207 17.47 8.80 4.50
C VAL A 207 17.16 7.29 4.56
N VAL A 208 15.96 6.93 4.98
CA VAL A 208 15.58 5.55 5.32
C VAL A 208 14.73 4.84 4.27
N LEU A 209 14.12 5.56 3.33
CA LEU A 209 13.26 4.94 2.30
C LEU A 209 14.10 4.45 1.12
N LEU A 210 13.58 3.44 0.43
CA LEU A 210 14.33 2.75 -0.64
C LEU A 210 14.59 3.64 -1.87
N GLU A 211 13.62 4.47 -2.23
CA GLU A 211 13.73 5.40 -3.35
C GLU A 211 12.97 6.69 -3.07
N PRO A 212 13.22 7.77 -3.83
CA PRO A 212 12.40 8.97 -3.76
C PRO A 212 10.92 8.70 -4.09
N SER A 213 10.65 7.69 -4.93
CA SER A 213 9.27 7.27 -5.26
C SER A 213 8.50 6.83 -4.01
N PHE A 214 9.14 6.13 -3.07
CA PHE A 214 8.53 5.74 -1.79
C PHE A 214 8.20 6.96 -0.93
N LEU A 215 9.11 7.94 -0.82
CA LEU A 215 8.84 9.17 -0.07
C LEU A 215 7.62 9.90 -0.64
N SER A 216 7.58 10.06 -1.96
CA SER A 216 6.49 10.73 -2.68
C SER A 216 5.14 10.00 -2.47
N GLN A 217 5.09 8.69 -2.69
CA GLN A 217 3.88 7.88 -2.53
C GLN A 217 3.40 7.81 -1.07
N PHE A 218 4.31 7.65 -0.11
CA PHE A 218 3.93 7.55 1.30
C PHE A 218 3.47 8.89 1.87
N CYS A 219 4.06 10.01 1.42
CA CYS A 219 3.53 11.35 1.72
C CYS A 219 2.14 11.56 1.13
N ALA A 220 1.92 11.18 -0.13
CA ALA A 220 0.61 11.21 -0.79
C ALA A 220 -0.44 10.40 -0.01
N LEU A 221 -0.10 9.16 0.35
CA LEU A 221 -0.94 8.28 1.18
C LEU A 221 -1.23 8.91 2.54
N ALA A 222 -0.22 9.47 3.22
CA ALA A 222 -0.37 10.14 4.51
C ALA A 222 -1.29 11.37 4.41
N ILE A 223 -1.25 12.12 3.30
CA ILE A 223 -2.18 13.23 3.05
C ILE A 223 -3.62 12.71 2.96
N LEU A 224 -3.88 11.66 2.18
CA LEU A 224 -5.22 11.07 2.03
C LEU A 224 -5.76 10.54 3.36
N ILE A 225 -4.93 9.81 4.11
CA ILE A 225 -5.28 9.35 5.47
C ILE A 225 -5.50 10.55 6.39
N GLY A 226 -4.68 11.59 6.28
CA GLY A 226 -4.79 12.83 7.06
C GLY A 226 -6.13 13.54 6.84
N ILE A 227 -6.61 13.60 5.60
CA ILE A 227 -7.93 14.15 5.27
C ILE A 227 -9.04 13.26 5.85
N MET A 228 -8.92 11.94 5.72
CA MET A 228 -9.87 10.99 6.32
C MET A 228 -9.87 11.02 7.85
N LEU A 229 -8.77 11.40 8.49
CA LEU A 229 -8.66 11.59 9.94
C LEU A 229 -8.87 13.04 10.39
N ARG A 230 -9.11 13.97 9.45
CA ARG A 230 -9.34 15.40 9.69
C ARG A 230 -8.19 16.08 10.46
N VAL A 231 -6.94 15.76 10.12
CA VAL A 231 -5.75 16.39 10.73
C VAL A 231 -5.64 17.87 10.35
N ARG A 232 -4.80 18.62 11.07
CA ARG A 232 -4.57 20.05 10.81
C ARG A 232 -3.94 20.26 9.43
N ALA A 233 -4.36 21.30 8.70
CA ALA A 233 -3.93 21.54 7.31
C ALA A 233 -2.41 21.74 7.17
N TRP A 234 -1.73 22.35 8.17
CA TRP A 234 -0.28 22.51 8.15
C TRP A 234 0.48 21.18 8.01
N LYS A 235 -0.08 20.08 8.55
CA LYS A 235 0.51 18.74 8.39
C LYS A 235 0.49 18.30 6.93
N LEU A 236 -0.60 18.60 6.22
CA LEU A 236 -0.72 18.28 4.79
C LEU A 236 0.26 19.12 3.97
N LEU A 237 0.48 20.38 4.36
CA LEU A 237 1.48 21.24 3.73
C LEU A 237 2.89 20.67 3.88
N VAL A 238 3.28 20.23 5.08
CA VAL A 238 4.60 19.61 5.32
C VAL A 238 4.76 18.29 4.54
N LEU A 239 3.73 17.43 4.53
CA LEU A 239 3.75 16.19 3.73
C LEU A 239 3.86 16.49 2.23
N ALA A 240 3.16 17.52 1.75
CA ALA A 240 3.21 17.93 0.35
C ALA A 240 4.59 18.52 -0.02
N ALA A 241 5.23 19.25 0.89
CA ALA A 241 6.61 19.71 0.72
C ALA A 241 7.59 18.53 0.65
N GLY A 242 7.43 17.51 1.51
CA GLY A 242 8.21 16.28 1.45
C GLY A 242 8.03 15.51 0.14
N MET A 243 6.81 15.45 -0.38
CA MET A 243 6.51 14.89 -1.70
C MET A 243 7.19 15.69 -2.82
N GLY A 244 7.19 17.03 -2.74
CA GLY A 244 7.92 17.89 -3.66
C GLY A 244 9.44 17.65 -3.61
N ALA A 245 10.00 17.49 -2.40
CA ALA A 245 11.42 17.22 -2.21
C ALA A 245 11.88 15.87 -2.79
N ALA A 246 10.97 14.92 -2.92
CA ALA A 246 11.27 13.63 -3.56
C ALA A 246 11.42 13.75 -5.09
N VAL A 247 10.91 14.82 -5.72
CA VAL A 247 10.96 15.05 -7.18
C VAL A 247 10.53 13.79 -7.96
N SER A 248 9.39 13.21 -7.58
CA SER A 248 8.84 12.00 -8.18
C SER A 248 7.35 12.16 -8.46
N GLY A 249 6.94 11.87 -9.71
CA GLY A 249 5.55 12.02 -10.18
C GLY A 249 4.57 11.00 -9.58
N THR A 250 5.04 9.87 -9.05
CA THR A 250 4.15 8.79 -8.60
C THR A 250 3.22 9.20 -7.45
N GLY A 251 3.69 10.02 -6.50
CA GLY A 251 2.84 10.57 -5.43
C GLY A 251 1.78 11.54 -5.95
N LEU A 252 2.06 12.31 -7.00
CA LEU A 252 1.08 13.20 -7.65
C LEU A 252 -0.03 12.40 -8.33
N VAL A 253 0.33 11.34 -9.07
CA VAL A 253 -0.65 10.44 -9.69
C VAL A 253 -1.52 9.78 -8.61
N MET A 254 -0.91 9.31 -7.52
CA MET A 254 -1.63 8.73 -6.37
C MET A 254 -2.60 9.73 -5.73
N LEU A 255 -2.17 10.98 -5.51
CA LEU A 255 -3.02 12.05 -4.99
C LEU A 255 -4.15 12.41 -5.96
N GLY A 256 -3.90 12.41 -7.27
CA GLY A 256 -4.93 12.66 -8.28
C GLY A 256 -6.04 11.62 -8.19
N VAL A 257 -5.70 10.33 -8.27
CA VAL A 257 -6.66 9.22 -8.16
C VAL A 257 -7.36 9.22 -6.79
N GLY A 258 -6.60 9.34 -5.71
CA GLY A 258 -7.15 9.40 -4.36
C GLY A 258 -8.03 10.62 -4.11
N GLY A 259 -7.68 11.76 -4.70
CA GLY A 259 -8.43 13.01 -4.66
C GLY A 259 -9.77 12.93 -5.40
N VAL A 260 -9.78 12.33 -6.61
CA VAL A 260 -11.02 12.04 -7.34
C VAL A 260 -11.91 11.10 -6.52
N LEU A 261 -11.37 10.01 -5.98
CA LEU A 261 -12.12 9.10 -5.12
C LEU A 261 -12.67 9.80 -3.86
N LEU A 262 -11.88 10.68 -3.26
CA LEU A 262 -12.27 11.48 -2.11
C LEU A 262 -13.43 12.44 -2.44
N LEU A 263 -13.35 13.14 -3.58
CA LEU A 263 -14.40 14.03 -4.07
C LEU A 263 -15.71 13.27 -4.34
N LEU A 264 -15.62 12.08 -4.95
CA LEU A 264 -16.79 11.28 -5.30
C LEU A 264 -17.42 10.56 -4.09
N ARG A 265 -16.62 10.08 -3.13
CA ARG A 265 -17.09 9.20 -2.05
C ARG A 265 -17.18 9.86 -0.68
N ALA A 266 -16.43 10.92 -0.44
CA ALA A 266 -16.37 11.58 0.86
C ALA A 266 -16.11 13.10 0.77
N PRO A 267 -16.86 13.86 -0.06
CA PRO A 267 -16.62 15.30 -0.24
C PRO A 267 -16.75 16.09 1.07
N HIS A 268 -17.63 15.65 1.99
CA HIS A 268 -17.81 16.22 3.33
C HIS A 268 -16.56 16.13 4.25
N ARG A 269 -15.48 15.48 3.80
CA ARG A 269 -14.18 15.44 4.49
C ARG A 269 -13.26 16.57 4.04
N LEU A 270 -13.53 17.20 2.91
CA LEU A 270 -12.76 18.33 2.40
C LEU A 270 -13.07 19.58 3.21
N ARG A 271 -12.03 20.17 3.79
CA ARG A 271 -12.10 21.46 4.49
C ARG A 271 -11.47 22.52 3.62
N ILE A 272 -11.88 23.78 3.80
CA ILE A 272 -11.32 24.92 3.05
C ILE A 272 -9.79 24.99 3.16
N GLY A 273 -9.23 24.68 4.33
CA GLY A 273 -7.77 24.62 4.51
C GLY A 273 -7.08 23.53 3.67
N TYR A 274 -7.76 22.43 3.36
CA TYR A 274 -7.21 21.39 2.48
C TYR A 274 -7.23 21.83 1.02
N VAL A 275 -8.32 22.49 0.61
CA VAL A 275 -8.44 23.08 -0.72
C VAL A 275 -7.38 24.17 -0.92
N ALA A 276 -7.16 25.01 0.09
CA ALA A 276 -6.10 26.03 0.07
C ALA A 276 -4.71 25.40 -0.09
N VAL A 277 -4.38 24.34 0.67
CA VAL A 277 -3.10 23.61 0.50
C VAL A 277 -3.00 23.01 -0.91
N ALA A 278 -4.06 22.38 -1.41
CA ALA A 278 -4.09 21.79 -2.74
C ALA A 278 -3.95 22.83 -3.86
N ALA A 279 -4.36 24.08 -3.63
CA ALA A 279 -4.18 25.18 -4.59
C ALA A 279 -2.77 25.81 -4.49
N VAL A 280 -2.26 26.03 -3.28
CA VAL A 280 -0.98 26.72 -3.05
C VAL A 280 0.21 25.84 -3.43
N VAL A 281 0.19 24.55 -3.07
CA VAL A 281 1.34 23.66 -3.28
C VAL A 281 1.75 23.56 -4.75
N PRO A 282 0.84 23.29 -5.71
CA PRO A 282 1.23 23.23 -7.12
C PRO A 282 1.81 24.54 -7.62
N VAL A 283 1.24 25.68 -7.23
CA VAL A 283 1.77 27.00 -7.61
C VAL A 283 3.20 27.18 -7.10
N VAL A 284 3.45 26.86 -5.83
CA VAL A 284 4.81 26.96 -5.25
C VAL A 284 5.79 26.02 -5.95
N ILE A 285 5.39 24.78 -6.26
CA ILE A 285 6.24 23.82 -6.97
C ILE A 285 6.55 24.32 -8.38
N LEU A 286 5.54 24.76 -9.13
CA LEU A 286 5.70 25.25 -10.50
C LEU A 286 6.56 26.53 -10.59
N GLN A 287 6.58 27.34 -9.55
CA GLN A 287 7.43 28.54 -9.46
C GLN A 287 8.83 28.24 -8.90
N SER A 288 9.11 27.00 -8.50
CA SER A 288 10.42 26.59 -7.99
C SER A 288 11.27 25.97 -9.11
N PRO A 289 12.61 25.86 -8.93
CA PRO A 289 13.46 25.13 -9.86
C PRO A 289 13.04 23.66 -10.06
N VAL A 290 12.31 23.09 -9.10
CA VAL A 290 11.76 21.72 -9.20
C VAL A 290 10.63 21.64 -10.22
N GLY A 291 9.91 22.74 -10.46
CA GLY A 291 8.76 22.80 -11.38
C GLY A 291 9.12 22.49 -12.82
N GLU A 292 10.27 23.00 -13.28
CA GLU A 292 10.79 22.71 -14.63
C GLU A 292 11.00 21.21 -14.84
N TYR A 293 11.47 20.48 -13.83
CA TYR A 293 11.62 19.03 -13.91
C TYR A 293 10.30 18.27 -13.95
N PHE A 294 9.21 18.82 -13.40
CA PHE A 294 7.90 18.20 -13.53
C PHE A 294 7.30 18.47 -14.92
N LEU A 295 7.50 19.67 -15.48
CA LEU A 295 7.03 20.03 -16.82
C LEU A 295 7.83 19.33 -17.93
N ALA A 296 9.10 19.06 -17.71
CA ALA A 296 9.94 18.31 -18.65
C ALA A 296 9.61 16.81 -18.73
N ARG A 297 8.61 16.32 -17.98
CA ARG A 297 8.20 14.90 -17.96
C ARG A 297 7.01 14.58 -18.88
N ASP A 298 6.61 15.53 -19.73
CA ASP A 298 5.45 15.37 -20.61
C ASP A 298 5.62 14.23 -21.64
N ASP A 299 6.86 13.80 -21.93
CA ASP A 299 7.19 12.73 -22.88
C ASP A 299 7.67 11.41 -22.23
N GLU A 300 7.65 11.29 -20.89
CA GLU A 300 8.12 10.08 -20.19
C GLU A 300 7.31 8.82 -20.50
N LEU A 301 6.09 8.94 -21.01
CA LEU A 301 5.31 7.76 -21.39
C LEU A 301 5.59 7.29 -22.83
N THR A 302 6.29 8.11 -23.61
CA THR A 302 6.61 7.82 -25.02
C THR A 302 8.08 7.54 -25.26
N ASN A 303 8.94 7.97 -24.33
CA ASN A 303 10.38 7.80 -24.44
C ASN A 303 10.84 6.56 -23.64
N GLU A 304 11.31 5.54 -24.38
CA GLU A 304 11.74 4.24 -23.84
C GLU A 304 12.83 4.34 -22.77
N ASN A 305 13.66 5.40 -22.83
CA ASN A 305 14.78 5.62 -21.91
C ASN A 305 14.38 6.32 -20.61
N THR A 306 13.09 6.37 -20.27
CA THR A 306 12.61 7.08 -19.09
C THR A 306 12.01 6.16 -18.04
N SER A 307 12.04 6.63 -16.80
CA SER A 307 11.45 5.93 -15.66
C SER A 307 9.92 5.76 -15.75
N GLY A 308 9.24 6.61 -16.54
CA GLY A 308 7.80 6.52 -16.75
C GLY A 308 7.44 5.35 -17.67
N TYR A 309 8.08 5.28 -18.84
CA TYR A 309 7.86 4.23 -19.83
C TYR A 309 8.13 2.83 -19.26
N SER A 310 9.29 2.66 -18.62
CA SER A 310 9.71 1.40 -17.97
C SER A 310 8.76 0.89 -16.87
N ARG A 311 7.93 1.77 -16.28
CA ARG A 311 6.98 1.43 -15.21
C ARG A 311 5.55 1.26 -15.68
N PHE A 312 5.12 2.08 -16.65
CA PHE A 312 3.71 2.21 -17.01
C PHE A 312 3.36 1.68 -18.41
N VAL A 313 4.35 1.49 -19.28
CA VAL A 313 4.13 1.10 -20.67
C VAL A 313 4.81 -0.23 -20.97
N ALA A 314 6.14 -0.30 -20.86
CA ALA A 314 6.93 -1.49 -21.19
C ALA A 314 6.42 -2.80 -20.55
N PRO A 315 6.09 -2.85 -19.24
CA PRO A 315 5.59 -4.09 -18.63
C PRO A 315 4.28 -4.60 -19.24
N PHE A 316 3.42 -3.69 -19.71
CA PHE A 316 2.13 -4.05 -20.29
C PHE A 316 2.27 -4.44 -21.76
N ASP A 317 3.13 -3.73 -22.50
CA ASP A 317 3.44 -4.07 -23.90
C ASP A 317 4.08 -5.46 -23.98
N GLU A 318 5.00 -5.80 -23.08
CA GLU A 318 5.60 -7.13 -23.03
C GLU A 318 4.59 -8.24 -22.73
N VAL A 319 3.68 -8.02 -21.77
CA VAL A 319 2.60 -8.99 -21.47
C VAL A 319 1.66 -9.13 -22.65
N TRP A 320 1.34 -8.02 -23.32
CA TRP A 320 0.46 -8.02 -24.48
C TRP A 320 1.08 -8.74 -25.67
N ASN A 321 2.32 -8.39 -26.03
CA ASN A 321 3.04 -9.03 -27.14
C ASN A 321 3.29 -10.51 -26.85
N GLY A 322 3.70 -10.84 -25.63
CA GLY A 322 3.88 -12.23 -25.21
C GLY A 322 2.58 -13.05 -25.25
N LEU A 323 1.43 -12.44 -24.93
CA LEU A 323 0.12 -13.09 -25.09
C LEU A 323 -0.22 -13.36 -26.56
N LEU A 324 0.19 -12.49 -27.49
CA LEU A 324 -0.04 -12.67 -28.93
C LEU A 324 0.89 -13.74 -29.53
N GLU A 325 2.14 -13.78 -29.08
CA GLU A 325 3.16 -14.72 -29.59
C GLU A 325 3.01 -16.12 -28.99
N GLU A 326 2.81 -16.22 -27.67
CA GLU A 326 2.77 -17.49 -26.92
C GLU A 326 1.54 -17.56 -25.99
N PRO A 327 0.30 -17.60 -26.55
CA PRO A 327 -0.93 -17.43 -25.78
C PRO A 327 -1.12 -18.49 -24.68
N ILE A 328 -0.75 -19.74 -24.95
CA ILE A 328 -0.87 -20.83 -23.97
C ILE A 328 0.13 -20.61 -22.82
N ARG A 329 1.34 -20.16 -23.13
CA ARG A 329 2.35 -19.89 -22.12
C ARG A 329 1.95 -18.73 -21.23
N PHE A 330 1.38 -17.65 -21.78
CA PHE A 330 0.88 -16.53 -20.96
C PHE A 330 -0.43 -16.84 -20.22
N LEU A 331 -1.21 -17.84 -20.68
CA LEU A 331 -2.36 -18.32 -19.92
C LEU A 331 -1.93 -19.06 -18.64
N VAL A 332 -0.84 -19.85 -18.74
CA VAL A 332 -0.31 -20.68 -17.65
C VAL A 332 0.72 -19.93 -16.79
N GLY A 333 1.57 -19.11 -17.39
CA GLY A 333 2.69 -18.38 -16.76
C GLY A 333 4.07 -18.87 -17.20
N ASN A 334 5.09 -18.08 -16.89
CA ASN A 334 6.51 -18.39 -17.16
C ASN A 334 7.24 -19.01 -15.97
N GLY A 335 6.60 -19.03 -14.79
CA GLY A 335 7.19 -19.48 -13.54
C GLY A 335 7.59 -18.31 -12.62
N PRO A 336 7.56 -18.52 -11.30
CA PRO A 336 7.96 -17.52 -10.31
C PRO A 336 9.37 -16.95 -10.58
N GLY A 337 9.53 -15.63 -10.52
CA GLY A 337 10.82 -14.97 -10.71
C GLY A 337 11.37 -14.94 -12.15
N SER A 338 10.60 -15.38 -13.15
CA SER A 338 11.03 -15.33 -14.56
C SER A 338 11.33 -13.91 -15.04
N VAL A 339 10.58 -12.93 -14.54
CA VAL A 339 10.73 -11.50 -14.88
C VAL A 339 12.14 -10.98 -14.61
N THR A 340 12.71 -11.28 -13.43
CA THR A 340 14.05 -10.80 -13.05
C THR A 340 15.12 -11.33 -14.00
N ARG A 341 14.92 -12.52 -14.58
CA ARG A 341 15.88 -13.14 -15.50
C ARG A 341 15.77 -12.59 -16.91
N VAL A 342 14.56 -12.23 -17.37
CA VAL A 342 14.36 -11.51 -18.63
C VAL A 342 15.09 -10.17 -18.57
N LEU A 343 15.00 -9.45 -17.45
CA LEU A 343 15.74 -8.21 -17.21
C LEU A 343 17.27 -8.41 -17.26
N LEU A 344 17.79 -9.44 -16.60
CA LEU A 344 19.23 -9.73 -16.61
C LEU A 344 19.76 -10.13 -18.01
N SER A 345 18.91 -10.71 -18.86
CA SER A 345 19.29 -11.01 -20.25
C SER A 345 19.37 -9.77 -21.16
N LEU A 346 18.79 -8.66 -20.72
CA LEU A 346 18.76 -7.37 -21.42
C LEU A 346 19.94 -6.44 -21.07
N ASP A 347 20.92 -6.89 -20.26
CA ASP A 347 22.20 -6.19 -20.00
C ASP A 347 23.02 -5.87 -21.29
N ASN A 348 22.54 -6.32 -22.47
CA ASN A 348 23.01 -5.92 -23.80
C ASN A 348 22.28 -4.69 -24.39
N GLY A 349 21.72 -3.81 -23.56
CA GLY A 349 21.15 -2.52 -23.98
C GLY A 349 19.62 -2.40 -23.97
N GLY A 350 18.92 -3.28 -23.27
CA GLY A 350 17.47 -3.16 -23.05
C GLY A 350 17.12 -2.23 -21.88
N VAL A 351 15.85 -1.81 -21.83
CA VAL A 351 15.31 -0.94 -20.78
C VAL A 351 15.14 -1.74 -19.48
N ASP A 352 15.58 -1.20 -18.34
CA ASP A 352 15.30 -1.80 -17.02
C ASP A 352 13.80 -1.64 -16.68
N VAL A 353 13.02 -2.68 -16.97
CA VAL A 353 11.56 -2.69 -16.83
C VAL A 353 11.16 -2.98 -15.38
N ASN A 354 10.43 -2.06 -14.76
CA ASN A 354 9.93 -2.22 -13.40
C ASN A 354 8.48 -2.72 -13.43
N TYR A 355 8.31 -4.02 -13.26
CA TYR A 355 7.00 -4.66 -13.35
C TYR A 355 6.15 -4.39 -12.11
N SER A 356 5.06 -3.65 -12.33
CA SER A 356 3.99 -3.54 -11.35
C SER A 356 3.29 -4.89 -11.10
N VAL A 357 2.46 -4.97 -10.05
CA VAL A 357 1.82 -6.24 -9.63
C VAL A 357 1.04 -6.91 -10.76
N LEU A 358 0.30 -6.14 -11.57
CA LEU A 358 -0.54 -6.69 -12.64
C LEU A 358 0.29 -7.44 -13.71
N PRO A 359 1.21 -6.77 -14.43
CA PRO A 359 2.01 -7.43 -15.46
C PRO A 359 2.89 -8.53 -14.87
N LYS A 360 3.42 -8.35 -13.65
CA LYS A 360 4.20 -9.40 -12.99
C LYS A 360 3.38 -10.66 -12.68
N LEU A 361 2.15 -10.50 -12.18
CA LEU A 361 1.25 -11.64 -11.94
C LEU A 361 0.90 -12.38 -13.24
N ALA A 362 0.61 -11.63 -14.30
CA ALA A 362 0.28 -12.21 -15.60
C ALA A 362 1.47 -12.94 -16.22
N LEU A 363 2.66 -12.35 -16.18
CA LEU A 363 3.86 -12.93 -16.79
C LEU A 363 4.38 -14.15 -16.02
N GLU A 364 4.56 -14.03 -14.70
CA GLU A 364 5.15 -15.11 -13.89
C GLU A 364 4.16 -16.25 -13.64
N TYR A 365 2.89 -15.95 -13.37
CA TYR A 365 1.91 -16.95 -12.90
C TYR A 365 0.76 -17.23 -13.87
N GLY A 366 0.73 -16.51 -14.99
CA GLY A 366 -0.32 -16.65 -16.00
C GLY A 366 -1.59 -15.87 -15.67
N ILE A 367 -2.38 -15.56 -16.69
CA ILE A 367 -3.61 -14.75 -16.53
C ILE A 367 -4.62 -15.43 -15.58
N LEU A 368 -4.71 -16.78 -15.59
CA LEU A 368 -5.68 -17.49 -14.76
C LEU A 368 -5.31 -17.46 -13.27
N ALA A 369 -4.11 -17.95 -12.90
CA ALA A 369 -3.69 -17.96 -11.51
C ALA A 369 -3.38 -16.55 -11.01
N GLY A 370 -2.74 -15.71 -11.83
CA GLY A 370 -2.52 -14.29 -11.55
C GLY A 370 -3.84 -13.53 -11.34
N GLY A 371 -4.87 -13.80 -12.13
CA GLY A 371 -6.20 -13.22 -11.97
C GLY A 371 -6.89 -13.62 -10.66
N LEU A 372 -6.82 -14.90 -10.28
CA LEU A 372 -7.35 -15.38 -8.99
C LEU A 372 -6.60 -14.75 -7.81
N PHE A 373 -5.27 -14.63 -7.92
CA PHE A 373 -4.45 -13.97 -6.90
C PHE A 373 -4.77 -12.48 -6.81
N LEU A 374 -4.96 -11.81 -7.94
CA LEU A 374 -5.38 -10.41 -7.98
C LEU A 374 -6.74 -10.20 -7.31
N VAL A 375 -7.72 -11.07 -7.55
CA VAL A 375 -9.02 -11.03 -6.88
C VAL A 375 -8.84 -11.14 -5.36
N PHE A 376 -7.99 -12.05 -4.90
CA PHE A 376 -7.65 -12.15 -3.48
C PHE A 376 -7.03 -10.85 -2.95
N LEU A 377 -6.02 -10.28 -3.65
CA LEU A 377 -5.36 -9.04 -3.23
C LEU A 377 -6.35 -7.87 -3.10
N VAL A 378 -7.16 -7.64 -4.13
CA VAL A 378 -8.12 -6.54 -4.14
C VAL A 378 -9.14 -6.72 -3.02
N LEU A 379 -9.75 -7.91 -2.90
CA LEU A 379 -10.76 -8.17 -1.88
C LEU A 379 -10.19 -8.13 -0.46
N ALA A 380 -8.97 -8.62 -0.24
CA ALA A 380 -8.33 -8.54 1.07
C ALA A 380 -8.12 -7.08 1.54
N VAL A 381 -7.89 -6.15 0.60
CA VAL A 381 -7.71 -4.71 0.88
C VAL A 381 -9.05 -3.99 1.05
N VAL A 382 -10.01 -4.21 0.14
CA VAL A 382 -11.24 -3.40 0.10
C VAL A 382 -12.41 -3.98 0.88
N ASP A 383 -12.45 -5.30 1.09
CA ASP A 383 -13.59 -5.96 1.74
C ASP A 383 -13.76 -5.46 3.17
N ARG A 384 -14.84 -4.71 3.38
CA ARG A 384 -15.27 -4.12 4.66
C ARG A 384 -14.20 -3.29 5.37
N ALA A 385 -13.20 -2.81 4.63
CA ALA A 385 -12.15 -1.98 5.19
C ALA A 385 -12.71 -0.61 5.63
N PRO A 386 -12.18 -0.03 6.72
CA PRO A 386 -12.52 1.32 7.11
C PRO A 386 -12.06 2.31 6.02
N TRP A 387 -12.82 3.40 5.85
CA TRP A 387 -12.46 4.53 4.97
C TRP A 387 -12.22 4.17 3.50
N ARG A 388 -13.20 3.57 2.82
CA ARG A 388 -13.20 3.12 1.41
C ARG A 388 -12.27 3.85 0.41
N VAL A 389 -12.10 5.17 0.51
CA VAL A 389 -11.15 5.95 -0.30
C VAL A 389 -9.71 5.44 -0.15
N VAL A 390 -9.21 5.30 1.08
CA VAL A 390 -7.80 4.93 1.34
C VAL A 390 -7.46 3.53 0.83
N PRO A 391 -8.22 2.46 1.15
CA PRO A 391 -7.97 1.13 0.59
C PRO A 391 -8.02 1.10 -0.93
N ALA A 392 -8.96 1.81 -1.57
CA ALA A 392 -9.04 1.86 -3.03
C ALA A 392 -7.81 2.55 -3.65
N THR A 393 -7.32 3.64 -3.06
CA THR A 393 -6.07 4.26 -3.51
C THR A 393 -4.84 3.37 -3.26
N MET A 394 -4.82 2.60 -2.17
CA MET A 394 -3.76 1.63 -1.91
C MET A 394 -3.77 0.47 -2.91
N VAL A 395 -4.93 0.01 -3.36
CA VAL A 395 -5.03 -0.95 -4.48
C VAL A 395 -4.39 -0.35 -5.72
N PHE A 396 -4.76 0.89 -6.10
CA PHE A 396 -4.14 1.58 -7.23
C PHE A 396 -2.62 1.69 -7.09
N MET A 397 -2.13 2.11 -5.92
CA MET A 397 -0.70 2.21 -5.62
C MET A 397 0.02 0.87 -5.78
N ALA A 398 -0.51 -0.20 -5.19
CA ALA A 398 0.09 -1.52 -5.25
C ALA A 398 0.04 -2.13 -6.66
N LEU A 399 -1.05 -1.90 -7.41
CA LEU A 399 -1.25 -2.50 -8.72
C LEU A 399 -0.48 -1.84 -9.85
N LEU A 400 -0.27 -0.51 -9.77
CA LEU A 400 0.25 0.27 -10.90
C LEU A 400 1.47 1.10 -10.56
N LEU A 401 1.54 1.71 -9.37
CA LEU A 401 2.60 2.66 -9.04
C LEU A 401 3.85 2.01 -8.42
N SER A 402 3.77 0.74 -8.05
CA SER A 402 4.81 0.06 -7.28
C SER A 402 5.07 -1.34 -7.84
N GLY A 403 6.34 -1.73 -7.92
CA GLY A 403 6.79 -3.12 -8.12
C GLY A 403 6.56 -4.01 -6.89
N ALA A 404 5.48 -3.76 -6.13
CA ALA A 404 5.32 -4.20 -4.75
C ALA A 404 4.98 -5.68 -4.54
N LEU A 405 4.86 -6.48 -5.60
CA LEU A 405 4.37 -7.86 -5.45
C LEU A 405 5.21 -8.67 -4.45
N LEU A 406 6.53 -8.51 -4.51
CA LEU A 406 7.47 -9.16 -3.60
C LEU A 406 8.15 -8.15 -2.66
N GLN A 407 7.47 -7.05 -2.33
CA GLN A 407 7.96 -6.03 -1.39
C GLN A 407 7.18 -6.10 -0.06
N PRO A 408 7.68 -6.82 0.96
CA PRO A 408 6.94 -7.04 2.20
C PRO A 408 6.55 -5.74 2.90
N GLN A 409 7.43 -4.74 2.91
CA GLN A 409 7.19 -3.43 3.54
C GLN A 409 5.93 -2.74 2.98
N THR A 410 5.78 -2.71 1.66
CA THR A 410 4.62 -2.09 1.01
C THR A 410 3.36 -2.91 1.27
N ALA A 411 3.46 -4.24 1.12
CA ALA A 411 2.33 -5.14 1.36
C ALA A 411 1.80 -5.04 2.80
N TYR A 412 2.67 -4.98 3.81
CA TYR A 412 2.23 -4.90 5.21
C TYR A 412 1.72 -3.53 5.61
N ILE A 413 2.24 -2.43 5.04
CA ILE A 413 1.65 -1.11 5.21
C ILE A 413 0.23 -1.08 4.62
N VAL A 414 0.04 -1.64 3.43
CA VAL A 414 -1.30 -1.81 2.83
C VAL A 414 -2.22 -2.60 3.75
N TRP A 415 -1.81 -3.77 4.22
CA TRP A 415 -2.60 -4.60 5.12
C TRP A 415 -2.98 -3.88 6.42
N LEU A 416 -2.03 -3.21 7.09
CA LEU A 416 -2.25 -2.50 8.36
C LEU A 416 -3.19 -1.30 8.24
N LEU A 417 -3.15 -0.61 7.11
CA LEU A 417 -3.96 0.60 6.88
C LEU A 417 -5.31 0.31 6.20
N SER A 418 -5.59 -0.96 5.87
CA SER A 418 -6.83 -1.36 5.20
C SER A 418 -7.40 -2.67 5.76
N GLY A 419 -6.98 -3.80 5.20
CA GLY A 419 -7.58 -5.12 5.36
C GLY A 419 -7.62 -5.60 6.80
N ILE A 420 -6.63 -5.26 7.63
CA ILE A 420 -6.58 -5.70 9.02
C ILE A 420 -7.79 -5.21 9.83
N GLY A 421 -8.38 -4.07 9.46
CA GLY A 421 -9.49 -3.43 10.19
C GLY A 421 -10.89 -3.86 9.75
N ALA A 422 -11.02 -4.85 8.88
CA ALA A 422 -12.31 -5.27 8.34
C ALA A 422 -13.23 -5.89 9.40
N SER A 423 -14.48 -5.41 9.44
CA SER A 423 -15.50 -5.84 10.42
C SER A 423 -16.40 -6.97 9.88
N ASP A 424 -16.89 -7.86 10.75
CA ASP A 424 -17.95 -8.80 10.41
C ASP A 424 -19.32 -8.15 10.28
N ARG A 425 -19.51 -7.02 10.97
CA ARG A 425 -20.75 -6.27 10.87
C ARG A 425 -20.78 -5.58 9.50
N PRO A 426 -21.90 -5.66 8.77
CA PRO A 426 -22.16 -4.72 7.67
C PRO A 426 -21.85 -3.34 8.20
N ALA A 427 -21.11 -2.52 7.44
CA ALA A 427 -20.71 -1.20 7.90
C ALA A 427 -21.97 -0.43 8.35
N ASP A 428 -22.24 -0.44 9.65
CA ASP A 428 -23.24 0.38 10.31
C ASP A 428 -22.68 1.79 10.26
N LEU A 429 -22.76 2.37 9.06
CA LEU A 429 -22.16 3.64 8.75
C LEU A 429 -22.72 4.65 9.77
N PRO A 430 -21.88 5.26 10.62
CA PRO A 430 -22.36 6.17 11.65
C PRO A 430 -23.17 7.35 11.09
N TRP A 431 -23.00 7.67 9.80
CA TRP A 431 -23.80 8.65 9.09
C TRP A 431 -25.25 8.20 8.84
N ALA A 432 -25.51 6.90 8.68
CA ALA A 432 -26.87 6.36 8.54
C ALA A 432 -27.68 6.51 9.84
N ARG A 433 -27.02 6.61 11.00
CA ARG A 433 -27.68 6.85 12.29
C ARG A 433 -28.00 8.32 12.58
N ARG A 434 -27.34 9.29 11.90
CA ARG A 434 -27.63 10.72 12.12
C ARG A 434 -28.88 11.24 11.40
N GLY A 435 -29.53 10.42 10.56
CA GLY A 435 -30.76 10.79 9.85
C GLY A 435 -32.07 10.44 10.57
N ARG A 436 -32.05 9.66 11.66
CA ARG A 436 -33.26 9.44 12.48
C ARG A 436 -33.32 10.45 13.62
N VAL A 437 -33.45 11.73 13.27
CA VAL A 437 -34.11 12.67 14.18
C VAL A 437 -35.56 12.19 14.24
N ARG A 438 -35.98 11.72 15.42
CA ARG A 438 -37.39 11.44 15.69
C ARG A 438 -38.14 12.76 15.49
N THR A 439 -38.85 12.91 14.37
CA THR A 439 -39.97 13.84 14.27
C THR A 439 -41.03 13.29 15.21
N GLY A 440 -41.03 13.80 16.45
CA GLY A 440 -42.11 13.68 17.41
C GLY A 440 -42.84 15.01 17.48
#